data_AF-A0A851UV32-F1
#
_entry.id   AF-A0A851UV32-F1
#
_cell.length_a   1.000
_cell.length_b   1.000
_cell.length_c   1.000
_cell.angle_alpha   90.00
_cell.angle_beta   90.00
_cell.angle_gamma   90.00
#
_symmetry.space_group_name_H-M   'P 1'
#
loop_
_entity.id
_entity.type
_entity.pdbx_description
1 polymer ?
#
loop_
_entity_poly.entity_id
_entity_poly.type
_entity_poly.pdbx_seq_one_letter_code
_entity_poly.pdbx_strand_id
1 'polypeptide(L)'
;CGALDGAPAVLLLRTRDLFSLPFPLTTPVVTSVSIQAALRGWRLLLLPAAFPLAPRPPPSPHEQWRAQRSLDERRRALLDLFGLKLEVLPDGERRWHGCAKDTPRCFGTVRAQTPEYLLAGRWTPPCCLRWLRATARHVLAQLEAAGVRHWLEGGTLLGAVRTGDIIPWDYDVDVGLYLDDVPKCRWLAAVVATGRPVEDPEGFLWEKASEGDFFRVHFSRANRLHVDLWPFFARRGGLMTKRTWLGHAQDVEFPERFVRPLGAVGFAGVLAKAPNDPRAFLEFKFGPGAIERPEYPNPGVRRLAQDVPN
;
A
#
# COMPACT_ATOMS: atom_id res chain seq x y z
N CYS A 1 19.42 -24.90 2.66
CA CYS A 1 18.44 -23.95 2.07
C CYS A 1 17.77 -23.12 3.17
N GLY A 2 17.13 -22.01 2.81
CA GLY A 2 16.33 -21.21 3.74
C GLY A 2 14.89 -21.70 3.89
N ALA A 3 14.37 -22.45 2.91
CA ALA A 3 13.03 -23.03 2.92
C ALA A 3 12.98 -24.29 2.04
N LEU A 4 11.90 -25.06 2.20
CA LEU A 4 11.53 -26.18 1.32
C LEU A 4 10.16 -25.88 0.71
N ASP A 5 9.97 -26.16 -0.58
CA ASP A 5 8.69 -25.96 -1.27
C ASP A 5 8.24 -27.23 -1.99
N GLY A 6 6.93 -27.51 -1.89
CA GLY A 6 6.19 -28.49 -2.70
C GLY A 6 6.49 -29.98 -2.51
N ALA A 7 7.71 -30.39 -2.14
CA ALA A 7 8.07 -31.81 -2.06
C ALA A 7 7.74 -32.44 -0.69
N PRO A 8 7.26 -33.70 -0.65
CA PRO A 8 7.21 -34.47 0.59
C PRO A 8 8.61 -34.54 1.20
N ALA A 9 8.76 -34.07 2.42
CA ALA A 9 10.05 -34.03 3.12
C ALA A 9 9.90 -34.56 4.54
N VAL A 10 10.92 -35.30 5.01
CA VAL A 10 11.07 -35.65 6.42
C VAL A 10 11.90 -34.55 7.07
N LEU A 11 11.32 -33.86 8.05
CA LEU A 11 12.00 -32.83 8.82
C LEU A 11 12.49 -33.42 10.15
N LEU A 12 13.80 -33.41 10.35
CA LEU A 12 14.43 -33.75 11.63
C LEU A 12 14.91 -32.46 12.31
N LEU A 13 14.32 -32.15 13.46
CA LEU A 13 14.63 -30.98 14.29
C LEU A 13 14.73 -31.43 15.75
N ARG A 14 15.49 -30.71 16.58
CA ARG A 14 15.43 -30.95 18.03
C ARG A 14 14.03 -30.63 18.52
N THR A 15 13.46 -31.46 19.39
CA THR A 15 12.14 -31.25 19.99
C THR A 15 11.98 -29.86 20.59
N ARG A 16 12.99 -29.40 21.34
CA ARG A 16 13.00 -28.05 21.94
C ARG A 16 12.97 -26.94 20.91
N ASP A 17 13.63 -27.13 19.76
CA ASP A 17 13.73 -26.12 18.71
C ASP A 17 12.37 -26.04 18.00
N LEU A 18 11.77 -27.18 17.63
CA LEU A 18 10.44 -27.24 17.02
C LEU A 18 9.38 -26.57 17.90
N PHE A 19 9.30 -26.95 19.18
CA PHE A 19 8.28 -26.41 20.10
C PHE A 19 8.61 -25.01 20.65
N SER A 20 9.74 -24.41 20.24
CA SER A 20 10.00 -22.97 20.44
C SER A 20 9.35 -22.09 19.36
N LEU A 21 8.86 -22.69 18.27
CA LEU A 21 8.12 -21.98 17.23
C LEU A 21 6.68 -21.70 17.71
N PRO A 22 6.10 -20.52 17.43
CA PRO A 22 4.72 -20.20 17.80
C PRO A 22 3.68 -21.13 17.16
N PHE A 23 3.97 -21.64 15.97
CA PHE A 23 3.05 -22.46 15.17
C PHE A 23 3.73 -23.75 14.68
N PRO A 24 4.13 -24.66 15.59
CA PRO A 24 5.04 -25.76 15.28
C PRO A 24 4.39 -26.84 14.41
N LEU A 25 3.06 -26.98 14.47
CA LEU A 25 2.29 -28.06 13.83
C LEU A 25 1.21 -27.53 12.87
N THR A 26 1.18 -26.23 12.58
CA THR A 26 0.19 -25.65 11.66
C THR A 26 0.40 -26.18 10.25
N THR A 27 -0.67 -26.67 9.63
CA THR A 27 -0.60 -27.25 8.28
C THR A 27 -0.68 -26.18 7.18
N PRO A 28 0.05 -26.31 6.05
CA PRO A 28 1.05 -27.35 5.77
C PRO A 28 2.32 -27.22 6.61
N VAL A 29 2.68 -28.27 7.34
CA VAL A 29 3.72 -28.22 8.41
C VAL A 29 5.07 -27.80 7.86
N VAL A 30 5.48 -28.37 6.72
CA VAL A 30 6.77 -28.05 6.09
C VAL A 30 6.86 -26.57 5.73
N THR A 31 5.80 -26.00 5.15
CA THR A 31 5.73 -24.58 4.79
C THR A 31 5.73 -23.70 6.04
N SER A 32 4.90 -24.03 7.04
CA SER A 32 4.79 -23.30 8.30
C SER A 32 6.13 -23.23 9.04
N VAL A 33 6.80 -24.39 9.19
CA VAL A 33 8.11 -24.49 9.85
C VAL A 33 9.18 -23.75 9.04
N SER A 34 9.18 -23.89 7.70
CA SER A 34 10.16 -23.20 6.84
C SER A 34 10.10 -21.69 6.99
N ILE A 35 8.89 -21.09 6.99
CA ILE A 35 8.73 -19.64 7.16
C ILE A 35 9.23 -19.19 8.53
N GLN A 36 8.84 -19.89 9.60
CA GLN A 36 9.23 -19.53 10.97
C GLN A 36 10.73 -19.74 11.24
N ALA A 37 11.34 -20.75 10.61
CA ALA A 37 12.76 -21.02 10.66
C ALA A 37 13.56 -19.96 9.90
N ALA A 38 13.12 -19.58 8.69
CA ALA A 38 13.75 -18.53 7.89
C ALA A 38 13.76 -17.18 8.63
N LEU A 39 12.66 -16.81 9.29
CA LEU A 39 12.57 -15.59 10.11
C LEU A 39 13.53 -15.60 11.31
N ARG A 40 13.89 -16.78 11.82
CA ARG A 40 14.88 -16.96 12.90
C ARG A 40 16.32 -17.08 12.39
N GLY A 41 16.54 -16.98 11.08
CA GLY A 41 17.85 -17.18 10.45
C GLY A 41 18.34 -18.64 10.48
N TRP A 42 17.46 -19.60 10.74
CA TRP A 42 17.82 -21.02 10.73
C TRP A 42 18.07 -21.50 9.30
N ARG A 43 18.98 -22.46 9.14
CA ARG A 43 19.25 -23.12 7.86
C ARG A 43 18.76 -24.56 7.92
N LEU A 44 18.06 -24.99 6.87
CA LEU A 44 17.68 -26.37 6.67
C LEU A 44 18.75 -27.07 5.83
N LEU A 45 19.29 -28.18 6.32
CA LEU A 45 20.24 -29.00 5.58
C LEU A 45 19.48 -30.07 4.80
N LEU A 46 19.63 -30.06 3.47
CA LEU A 46 19.08 -31.12 2.63
C LEU A 46 20.08 -32.28 2.58
N LEU A 47 19.68 -33.43 3.09
CA LEU A 47 20.49 -34.66 3.04
C LEU A 47 20.15 -35.45 1.78
N PRO A 48 21.13 -36.09 1.11
CA PRO A 48 20.90 -36.95 -0.05
C PRO A 48 20.33 -38.32 0.38
N ALA A 49 19.30 -38.31 1.22
CA ALA A 49 18.62 -39.50 1.71
C ALA A 49 17.20 -39.54 1.14
N ALA A 50 16.81 -40.67 0.56
CA ALA A 50 15.45 -40.91 0.10
C ALA A 50 14.72 -41.76 1.15
N PHE A 51 13.51 -41.34 1.51
CA PHE A 51 12.61 -42.16 2.32
C PHE A 51 11.65 -42.91 1.38
N PRO A 52 11.42 -44.21 1.60
CA PRO A 52 10.51 -44.97 0.76
C PRO A 52 9.07 -44.43 0.94
N LEU A 53 8.38 -44.24 -0.18
CA LEU A 53 6.94 -43.98 -0.15
C LEU A 53 6.21 -45.28 0.14
N ALA A 54 5.19 -45.24 1.00
CA ALA A 54 4.32 -46.39 1.21
C ALA A 54 3.65 -46.77 -0.13
N PRO A 55 3.65 -48.05 -0.52
CA PRO A 55 3.00 -48.48 -1.75
C PRO A 55 1.50 -48.18 -1.65
N ARG A 56 1.03 -47.29 -2.53
CA ARG A 56 -0.38 -46.92 -2.67
C ARG A 56 -0.75 -46.98 -4.16
N PRO A 57 -1.98 -47.39 -4.50
CA PRO A 57 -2.44 -47.29 -5.88
C PRO A 57 -2.35 -45.83 -6.33
N PRO A 58 -2.03 -45.58 -7.61
CA PRO A 58 -1.99 -44.22 -8.12
C PRO A 58 -3.37 -43.59 -7.93
N PRO A 59 -3.46 -42.39 -7.32
CA PRO A 59 -4.73 -41.73 -7.12
C PRO A 59 -5.37 -41.42 -8.47
N SER A 60 -6.69 -41.59 -8.56
CA SER A 60 -7.46 -41.16 -9.71
C SER A 60 -7.31 -39.65 -9.95
N PRO A 61 -7.55 -39.15 -11.17
CA PRO A 61 -7.49 -37.71 -11.46
C PRO A 61 -8.36 -36.86 -10.50
N HIS A 62 -9.52 -37.38 -10.09
CA HIS A 62 -10.41 -36.73 -9.13
C HIS A 62 -9.81 -36.65 -7.72
N GLU A 63 -9.17 -37.72 -7.26
CA GLU A 63 -8.48 -37.74 -5.96
C GLU A 63 -7.27 -36.81 -5.95
N GLN A 64 -6.49 -36.77 -7.04
CA GLN A 64 -5.39 -35.83 -7.21
C GLN A 64 -5.89 -34.39 -7.15
N TRP A 65 -6.95 -34.07 -7.89
CA TRP A 65 -7.57 -32.75 -7.88
C TRP A 65 -8.08 -32.36 -6.48
N ARG A 66 -8.78 -33.27 -5.79
CA ARG A 66 -9.29 -33.02 -4.43
C ARG A 66 -8.14 -32.79 -3.44
N ALA A 67 -7.08 -33.58 -3.51
CA ALA A 67 -5.91 -33.44 -2.65
C ALA A 67 -5.19 -32.11 -2.89
N GLN A 68 -4.96 -31.75 -4.16
CA GLN A 68 -4.34 -30.49 -4.52
C GLN A 68 -5.18 -29.30 -4.04
N ARG A 69 -6.48 -29.33 -4.28
CA ARG A 69 -7.40 -28.29 -3.81
C ARG A 69 -7.34 -28.12 -2.29
N SER A 70 -7.35 -29.23 -1.53
CA SER A 70 -7.25 -29.16 -0.07
C SER A 70 -5.90 -28.60 0.41
N LEU A 71 -4.80 -28.94 -0.28
CA LEU A 71 -3.48 -28.36 -0.01
C LEU A 71 -3.46 -26.85 -0.28
N ASP A 72 -4.05 -26.41 -1.39
CA ASP A 72 -4.12 -25.00 -1.76
C ASP A 72 -4.97 -24.18 -0.77
N GLU A 73 -6.09 -24.75 -0.31
CA GLU A 73 -6.95 -24.15 0.73
C GLU A 73 -6.20 -24.01 2.07
N ARG A 74 -5.51 -25.07 2.51
CA ARG A 74 -4.69 -25.03 3.75
C ARG A 74 -3.52 -24.07 3.62
N ARG A 75 -2.86 -24.03 2.45
CA ARG A 75 -1.77 -23.09 2.20
C ARG A 75 -2.26 -21.65 2.29
N ARG A 76 -3.39 -21.32 1.65
CA ARG A 76 -4.01 -19.98 1.75
C ARG A 76 -4.29 -19.61 3.21
N ALA A 77 -4.92 -20.51 3.97
CA ALA A 77 -5.20 -20.27 5.39
C ALA A 77 -3.92 -20.04 6.22
N LEU A 78 -2.84 -20.78 5.94
CA LEU A 78 -1.53 -20.56 6.58
C LEU A 78 -0.95 -19.18 6.25
N LEU A 79 -0.95 -18.79 4.98
CA LEU A 79 -0.42 -17.50 4.55
C LEU A 79 -1.20 -16.34 5.16
N ASP A 80 -2.53 -16.46 5.24
CA ASP A 80 -3.38 -15.49 5.92
C ASP A 80 -3.09 -15.40 7.42
N LEU A 81 -2.95 -16.55 8.10
CA LEU A 81 -2.58 -16.61 9.52
C LEU A 81 -1.25 -15.90 9.80
N PHE A 82 -0.27 -16.05 8.91
CA PHE A 82 1.05 -15.41 9.07
C PHE A 82 1.06 -13.95 8.60
N GLY A 83 -0.03 -13.49 7.97
CA GLY A 83 -0.14 -12.17 7.37
C GLY A 83 0.81 -12.00 6.19
N LEU A 84 1.11 -13.08 5.45
CA LEU A 84 1.88 -13.04 4.21
C LEU A 84 0.97 -12.58 3.07
N LYS A 85 1.31 -11.45 2.45
CA LYS A 85 0.46 -10.80 1.43
C LYS A 85 1.00 -10.91 0.01
N LEU A 86 2.25 -11.32 -0.14
CA LEU A 86 2.94 -11.45 -1.41
C LEU A 86 4.02 -12.54 -1.31
N GLU A 87 4.03 -13.45 -2.27
CA GLU A 87 5.17 -14.33 -2.57
C GLU A 87 5.80 -13.88 -3.89
N VAL A 88 7.14 -13.89 -3.93
CA VAL A 88 7.92 -13.67 -5.16
C VAL A 88 8.66 -14.97 -5.44
N LEU A 89 8.35 -15.60 -6.57
CA LEU A 89 8.91 -16.89 -6.96
C LEU A 89 10.29 -16.72 -7.63
N PRO A 90 11.08 -17.81 -7.77
CA PRO A 90 12.42 -17.74 -8.36
C PRO A 90 12.48 -17.20 -9.80
N ASP A 91 11.40 -17.35 -10.57
CA ASP A 91 11.25 -16.80 -11.92
C ASP A 91 10.75 -15.35 -11.94
N GLY A 92 10.53 -14.75 -10.77
CA GLY A 92 9.99 -13.40 -10.60
C GLY A 92 8.46 -13.32 -10.61
N GLU A 93 7.74 -14.44 -10.76
CA GLU A 93 6.28 -14.46 -10.66
C GLU A 93 5.83 -13.99 -9.27
N ARG A 94 4.75 -13.20 -9.21
CA ARG A 94 4.23 -12.62 -7.97
C ARG A 94 2.86 -13.20 -7.64
N ARG A 95 2.76 -13.94 -6.53
CA ARG A 95 1.49 -14.48 -6.02
C ARG A 95 0.97 -13.63 -4.88
N TRP A 96 -0.27 -13.14 -5.01
CA TRP A 96 -0.88 -12.18 -4.09
C TRP A 96 -1.89 -12.86 -3.17
N HIS A 97 -1.81 -12.54 -1.88
CA HIS A 97 -2.66 -13.11 -0.82
C HIS A 97 -3.29 -11.99 0.03
N GLY A 98 -3.65 -10.90 -0.64
CA GLY A 98 -4.12 -9.67 0.00
C GLY A 98 -5.40 -9.14 -0.63
N CYS A 99 -5.66 -7.85 -0.42
CA CYS A 99 -6.87 -7.24 -0.97
C CYS A 99 -6.83 -7.17 -2.50
N ALA A 100 -8.02 -7.19 -3.08
CA ALA A 100 -8.31 -7.04 -4.50
C ALA A 100 -9.42 -6.00 -4.70
N LYS A 101 -9.89 -5.85 -5.94
CA LYS A 101 -10.88 -4.84 -6.31
C LYS A 101 -12.27 -5.14 -5.74
N ASP A 102 -12.59 -6.40 -5.55
CA ASP A 102 -13.85 -6.92 -5.02
C ASP A 102 -13.81 -7.21 -3.52
N THR A 103 -12.68 -6.97 -2.84
CA THR A 103 -12.54 -7.16 -1.39
C THR A 103 -12.32 -5.84 -0.66
N PRO A 104 -12.61 -5.77 0.64
CA PRO A 104 -12.12 -4.68 1.49
C PRO A 104 -10.59 -4.56 1.45
N ARG A 105 -10.09 -3.36 1.75
CA ARG A 105 -8.66 -3.13 1.98
C ARG A 105 -8.20 -3.90 3.22
N CYS A 106 -6.89 -4.17 3.33
CA CYS A 106 -6.36 -5.04 4.39
C CYS A 106 -6.39 -4.46 5.80
N PHE A 107 -6.71 -3.17 5.96
CA PHE A 107 -6.78 -2.53 7.26
C PHE A 107 -8.07 -1.74 7.46
N GLY A 108 -8.53 -1.69 8.70
CA GLY A 108 -9.76 -1.01 9.10
C GLY A 108 -9.71 0.52 9.01
N THR A 109 -10.57 1.17 9.78
CA THR A 109 -10.58 2.64 9.90
C THR A 109 -9.34 3.11 10.63
N VAL A 110 -8.62 4.07 10.04
CA VAL A 110 -7.44 4.70 10.64
C VAL A 110 -7.90 5.60 11.79
N ARG A 111 -7.26 5.47 12.96
CA ARG A 111 -7.55 6.29 14.15
C ARG A 111 -6.30 7.04 14.57
N ALA A 112 -6.44 8.32 14.94
CA ALA A 112 -5.31 9.18 15.34
C ALA A 112 -4.12 9.12 14.35
N GLN A 113 -4.44 9.11 13.05
CA GLN A 113 -3.48 9.00 11.93
C GLN A 113 -2.58 7.75 11.98
N THR A 114 -2.95 6.74 12.76
CA THR A 114 -2.13 5.54 12.97
C THR A 114 -2.91 4.29 12.52
N PRO A 115 -2.58 3.71 11.35
CA PRO A 115 -3.16 2.46 10.90
C PRO A 115 -2.76 1.28 11.81
N GLU A 116 -3.63 0.27 11.89
CA GLU A 116 -3.43 -0.88 12.79
C GLU A 116 -2.17 -1.70 12.47
N TYR A 117 -1.71 -1.71 11.22
CA TYR A 117 -0.48 -2.42 10.84
C TYR A 117 0.75 -1.80 11.51
N LEU A 118 0.78 -0.48 11.72
CA LEU A 118 1.87 0.17 12.46
C LEU A 118 1.86 -0.29 13.91
N LEU A 119 0.70 -0.40 14.55
CA LEU A 119 0.59 -0.92 15.92
C LEU A 119 1.06 -2.39 16.00
N ALA A 120 0.87 -3.16 14.93
CA ALA A 120 1.35 -4.52 14.80
C ALA A 120 2.85 -4.64 14.44
N GLY A 121 3.60 -3.53 14.37
CA GLY A 121 5.02 -3.52 13.99
C GLY A 121 5.26 -3.94 12.54
N ARG A 122 4.30 -3.62 11.67
CA ARG A 122 4.36 -3.88 10.23
C ARG A 122 4.19 -2.57 9.47
N TRP A 123 4.60 -2.58 8.21
CA TRP A 123 4.28 -1.50 7.27
C TRP A 123 3.06 -1.85 6.42
N THR A 124 2.68 -0.93 5.53
CA THR A 124 1.49 -1.06 4.70
C THR A 124 1.52 -2.37 3.92
N PRO A 125 0.42 -3.17 3.92
CA PRO A 125 0.35 -4.38 3.14
C PRO A 125 0.71 -4.13 1.66
N PRO A 126 1.58 -4.95 1.04
CA PRO A 126 2.08 -4.69 -0.31
C PRO A 126 0.97 -4.70 -1.37
N CYS A 127 -0.12 -5.45 -1.14
CA CYS A 127 -1.32 -5.41 -1.98
C CYS A 127 -2.02 -4.05 -1.91
N CYS A 128 -2.07 -3.42 -0.74
CA CYS A 128 -2.62 -2.07 -0.59
C CYS A 128 -1.74 -1.04 -1.31
N LEU A 129 -0.41 -1.10 -1.15
CA LEU A 129 0.51 -0.22 -1.90
C LEU A 129 0.40 -0.43 -3.42
N ARG A 130 0.24 -1.67 -3.89
CA ARG A 130 0.01 -1.97 -5.32
C ARG A 130 -1.22 -1.23 -5.84
N TRP A 131 -2.33 -1.30 -5.11
CA TRP A 131 -3.58 -0.69 -5.53
C TRP A 131 -3.61 0.82 -5.33
N LEU A 132 -2.94 1.38 -4.31
CA LEU A 132 -2.72 2.83 -4.20
C LEU A 132 -1.94 3.37 -5.40
N ARG A 133 -0.85 2.70 -5.82
CA ARG A 133 -0.11 3.08 -7.03
C ARG A 133 -0.98 3.00 -8.29
N ALA A 134 -1.88 2.02 -8.38
CA ALA A 134 -2.79 1.89 -9.52
C ALA A 134 -3.82 3.02 -9.53
N THR A 135 -4.46 3.31 -8.40
CA THR A 135 -5.42 4.41 -8.25
C THR A 135 -4.77 5.76 -8.49
N ALA A 136 -3.57 5.99 -7.97
CA ALA A 136 -2.81 7.22 -8.22
C ALA A 136 -2.54 7.43 -9.71
N ARG A 137 -2.03 6.41 -10.40
CA ARG A 137 -1.77 6.49 -11.86
C ARG A 137 -3.04 6.76 -12.65
N HIS A 138 -4.15 6.11 -12.30
CA HIS A 138 -5.46 6.35 -12.91
C HIS A 138 -5.90 7.81 -12.73
N VAL A 139 -5.91 8.29 -11.49
CA VAL A 139 -6.36 9.65 -11.15
C VAL A 139 -5.49 10.70 -11.84
N LEU A 140 -4.16 10.58 -11.76
CA LEU A 140 -3.24 11.49 -12.43
C LEU A 140 -3.47 11.52 -13.95
N ALA A 141 -3.72 10.36 -14.58
CA ALA A 141 -4.03 10.28 -16.00
C ALA A 141 -5.36 10.96 -16.35
N GLN A 142 -6.42 10.79 -15.54
CA GLN A 142 -7.71 11.46 -15.75
C GLN A 142 -7.59 12.99 -15.60
N LEU A 143 -6.83 13.47 -14.61
CA LEU A 143 -6.59 14.89 -14.40
C LEU A 143 -5.77 15.50 -15.54
N GLU A 144 -4.73 14.80 -16.00
CA GLU A 144 -3.91 15.24 -17.13
C GLU A 144 -4.72 15.33 -18.43
N ALA A 145 -5.48 14.28 -18.75
CA ALA A 145 -6.33 14.23 -19.95
C ALA A 145 -7.40 15.33 -19.96
N ALA A 146 -7.88 15.74 -18.78
CA ALA A 146 -8.84 16.83 -18.63
C ALA A 146 -8.20 18.24 -18.63
N GLY A 147 -6.86 18.36 -18.68
CA GLY A 147 -6.19 19.66 -18.59
C GLY A 147 -6.37 20.33 -17.22
N VAL A 148 -6.46 19.53 -16.15
CA VAL A 148 -6.51 20.00 -14.76
C VAL A 148 -5.10 20.26 -14.27
N ARG A 149 -4.83 21.48 -13.80
CA ARG A 149 -3.57 21.81 -13.12
C ARG A 149 -3.55 21.16 -11.75
N HIS A 150 -2.65 20.19 -11.57
CA HIS A 150 -2.52 19.39 -10.36
C HIS A 150 -1.04 19.13 -10.01
N TRP A 151 -0.76 18.77 -8.77
CA TRP A 151 0.56 18.43 -8.26
C TRP A 151 0.48 17.38 -7.15
N LEU A 152 1.54 16.57 -6.98
CA LEU A 152 1.65 15.72 -5.79
C LEU A 152 1.75 16.58 -4.53
N GLU A 153 1.05 16.19 -3.47
CA GLU A 153 0.92 16.97 -2.23
C GLU A 153 1.34 16.12 -1.02
N GLY A 154 1.64 16.76 0.11
CA GLY A 154 1.82 16.08 1.41
C GLY A 154 2.80 14.90 1.40
N GLY A 155 2.36 13.78 2.00
CA GLY A 155 3.15 12.54 2.10
C GLY A 155 3.49 11.93 0.75
N THR A 156 2.63 12.10 -0.25
CA THR A 156 2.85 11.65 -1.63
C THR A 156 4.07 12.32 -2.25
N LEU A 157 4.15 13.65 -2.18
CA LEU A 157 5.28 14.40 -2.71
C LEU A 157 6.57 14.05 -1.96
N LEU A 158 6.46 13.88 -0.64
CA LEU A 158 7.58 13.50 0.22
C LEU A 158 8.15 12.12 -0.18
N GLY A 159 7.27 11.14 -0.41
CA GLY A 159 7.65 9.82 -0.91
C GLY A 159 8.27 9.86 -2.31
N ALA A 160 7.69 10.67 -3.22
CA ALA A 160 8.22 10.87 -4.56
C ALA A 160 9.66 11.42 -4.54
N VAL A 161 9.93 12.44 -3.71
CA VAL A 161 11.27 13.03 -3.58
C VAL A 161 12.26 12.08 -2.90
N ARG A 162 11.83 11.31 -1.90
CA ARG A 162 12.71 10.40 -1.16
C ARG A 162 13.09 9.15 -1.95
N THR A 163 12.10 8.46 -2.52
CA THR A 163 12.27 7.11 -3.08
C THR A 163 11.55 6.92 -4.42
N GLY A 164 10.94 7.96 -4.99
CA GLY A 164 10.19 7.86 -6.25
C GLY A 164 8.89 7.05 -6.14
N ASP A 165 8.37 6.85 -4.93
CA ASP A 165 7.23 5.97 -4.67
C ASP A 165 6.48 6.38 -3.39
N ILE A 166 5.36 5.72 -3.09
CA ILE A 166 4.61 5.90 -1.84
C ILE A 166 5.49 5.52 -0.65
N ILE A 167 5.45 6.31 0.43
CA ILE A 167 6.14 5.99 1.68
C ILE A 167 5.66 4.59 2.16
N PRO A 168 6.55 3.65 2.53
CA PRO A 168 6.15 2.26 2.75
C PRO A 168 5.10 2.02 3.84
N TRP A 169 4.91 2.99 4.74
CA TRP A 169 3.93 2.98 5.83
C TRP A 169 2.77 3.97 5.64
N ASP A 170 2.66 4.61 4.48
CA ASP A 170 1.50 5.44 4.14
C ASP A 170 0.32 4.58 3.67
N TYR A 171 -0.89 5.14 3.77
CA TYR A 171 -2.14 4.43 3.48
C TYR A 171 -3.03 5.07 2.42
N ASP A 172 -2.67 6.26 1.93
CA ASP A 172 -3.37 7.04 0.93
C ASP A 172 -2.39 7.80 0.03
N VAL A 173 -2.93 8.61 -0.89
CA VAL A 173 -2.19 9.44 -1.82
C VAL A 173 -2.89 10.79 -1.91
N ASP A 174 -2.19 11.87 -1.58
CA ASP A 174 -2.65 13.25 -1.74
C ASP A 174 -2.20 13.90 -3.06
N VAL A 175 -3.13 14.61 -3.72
CA VAL A 175 -2.89 15.44 -4.90
C VAL A 175 -3.56 16.79 -4.71
N GLY A 176 -2.81 17.87 -4.86
CA GLY A 176 -3.34 19.23 -4.91
C GLY A 176 -3.77 19.60 -6.33
N LEU A 177 -4.82 20.41 -6.47
CA LEU A 177 -5.30 20.89 -7.77
C LEU A 177 -5.91 22.29 -7.69
N TYR A 178 -5.97 23.00 -8.81
CA TYR A 178 -6.67 24.28 -8.88
C TYR A 178 -8.20 24.07 -8.84
N LEU A 179 -8.88 24.73 -7.90
CA LEU A 179 -10.33 24.65 -7.72
C LEU A 179 -11.10 25.01 -9.00
N ASP A 180 -10.65 26.04 -9.72
CA ASP A 180 -11.27 26.48 -10.98
C ASP A 180 -11.21 25.43 -12.10
N ASP A 181 -10.32 24.43 -11.97
CA ASP A 181 -10.16 23.35 -12.94
C ASP A 181 -11.03 22.13 -12.62
N VAL A 182 -11.68 22.07 -11.44
CA VAL A 182 -12.57 20.97 -11.05
C VAL A 182 -13.61 20.62 -12.13
N PRO A 183 -14.30 21.60 -12.76
CA PRO A 183 -15.31 21.30 -13.79
C PRO A 183 -14.73 20.68 -15.08
N LYS A 184 -13.42 20.77 -15.32
CA LYS A 184 -12.79 20.21 -16.53
C LYS A 184 -12.77 18.68 -16.52
N CYS A 185 -12.64 18.07 -15.33
CA CYS A 185 -12.70 16.63 -15.19
C CYS A 185 -14.15 16.17 -15.08
N ARG A 186 -14.62 15.41 -16.06
CA ARG A 186 -16.03 14.95 -16.12
C ARG A 186 -16.49 14.21 -14.87
N TRP A 187 -15.60 13.46 -14.20
CA TRP A 187 -15.94 12.71 -12.99
C TRP A 187 -16.15 13.65 -11.81
N LEU A 188 -15.24 14.60 -11.62
CA LEU A 188 -15.39 15.61 -10.58
C LEU A 188 -16.60 16.51 -10.84
N ALA A 189 -16.81 16.94 -12.08
CA ALA A 189 -17.99 17.70 -12.49
C ALA A 189 -19.29 16.95 -12.20
N ALA A 190 -19.35 15.64 -12.50
CA ALA A 190 -20.52 14.81 -12.22
C ALA A 190 -20.78 14.66 -10.70
N VAL A 191 -19.73 14.47 -9.89
CA VAL A 191 -19.85 14.44 -8.42
C VAL A 191 -20.39 15.78 -7.90
N VAL A 192 -19.89 16.91 -8.39
CA VAL A 192 -20.38 18.24 -8.01
C VAL A 192 -21.84 18.45 -8.42
N ALA A 193 -22.19 18.11 -9.66
CA ALA A 193 -23.53 18.35 -10.21
C ALA A 193 -24.60 17.48 -9.54
N THR A 194 -24.28 16.23 -9.20
CA THR A 194 -25.24 15.28 -8.62
C THR A 194 -25.23 15.25 -7.10
N GLY A 195 -24.14 15.69 -6.46
CA GLY A 195 -23.90 15.52 -5.04
C GLY A 195 -23.77 14.06 -4.60
N ARG A 196 -23.53 13.13 -5.52
CA ARG A 196 -23.48 11.68 -5.27
C ARG A 196 -22.16 11.07 -5.76
N PRO A 197 -21.71 9.96 -5.16
CA PRO A 197 -20.58 9.20 -5.69
C PRO A 197 -20.84 8.71 -7.11
N VAL A 198 -19.84 8.83 -7.98
CA VAL A 198 -19.86 8.40 -9.38
C VAL A 198 -18.81 7.32 -9.57
N GLU A 199 -19.19 6.22 -10.21
CA GLU A 199 -18.26 5.15 -10.58
C GLU A 199 -17.89 5.31 -12.06
N ASP A 200 -16.60 5.31 -12.36
CA ASP A 200 -16.13 5.35 -13.75
C ASP A 200 -16.16 3.95 -14.41
N PRO A 201 -15.98 3.85 -15.74
CA PRO A 201 -16.02 2.57 -16.45
C PRO A 201 -14.97 1.55 -16.00
N GLU A 202 -13.89 2.01 -15.35
CA GLU A 202 -12.87 1.13 -14.81
C GLU A 202 -13.22 0.66 -13.40
N GLY A 203 -14.27 1.19 -12.76
CA GLY A 203 -14.76 0.79 -11.45
C GLY A 203 -14.12 1.57 -10.28
N PHE A 204 -13.46 2.70 -10.54
CA PHE A 204 -13.02 3.61 -9.48
C PHE A 204 -14.19 4.49 -9.05
N LEU A 205 -14.31 4.72 -7.75
CA LEU A 205 -15.43 5.49 -7.18
C LEU A 205 -14.96 6.89 -6.79
N TRP A 206 -15.49 7.89 -7.47
CA TRP A 206 -15.24 9.31 -7.25
C TRP A 206 -16.33 9.88 -6.34
N GLU A 207 -15.97 10.55 -5.26
CA GLU A 207 -16.92 11.16 -4.34
C GLU A 207 -16.41 12.48 -3.75
N LYS A 208 -17.34 13.27 -3.21
CA LYS A 208 -17.01 14.43 -2.39
C LYS A 208 -16.83 13.93 -0.96
N ALA A 209 -15.75 14.31 -0.29
CA ALA A 209 -15.51 13.92 1.09
C ALA A 209 -16.56 14.55 2.02
N SER A 210 -16.92 13.85 3.09
CA SER A 210 -17.88 14.35 4.09
C SER A 210 -17.23 15.26 5.13
N GLU A 211 -15.92 15.11 5.30
CA GLU A 211 -15.12 15.73 6.36
C GLU A 211 -14.52 17.08 5.93
N GLY A 212 -14.67 17.48 4.68
CA GLY A 212 -14.11 18.74 4.16
C GLY A 212 -14.39 18.99 2.69
N ASP A 213 -13.92 20.13 2.17
CA ASP A 213 -14.16 20.56 0.78
C ASP A 213 -13.15 19.94 -0.21
N PHE A 214 -12.94 18.62 -0.14
CA PHE A 214 -12.04 17.87 -1.03
C PHE A 214 -12.76 16.69 -1.69
N PHE A 215 -12.13 16.08 -2.70
CA PHE A 215 -12.66 14.89 -3.36
C PHE A 215 -11.83 13.67 -3.01
N ARG A 216 -12.46 12.49 -3.06
CA ARG A 216 -11.81 11.22 -2.78
C ARG A 216 -12.10 10.25 -3.91
N VAL A 217 -11.07 9.58 -4.39
CA VAL A 217 -11.19 8.55 -5.44
C VAL A 217 -10.76 7.22 -4.86
N HIS A 218 -11.72 6.32 -4.68
CA HIS A 218 -11.48 4.98 -4.16
C HIS A 218 -11.12 3.99 -5.26
N PHE A 219 -10.29 3.01 -4.91
CA PHE A 219 -9.93 1.90 -5.81
C PHE A 219 -11.16 1.13 -6.31
N SER A 220 -12.17 0.96 -5.45
CA SER A 220 -13.51 0.49 -5.81
C SER A 220 -14.53 0.78 -4.71
N ARG A 221 -15.80 0.40 -4.92
CA ARG A 221 -16.82 0.40 -3.87
C ARG A 221 -16.45 -0.49 -2.68
N ALA A 222 -15.92 -1.70 -2.95
CA ALA A 222 -15.54 -2.64 -1.91
C ALA A 222 -14.21 -2.24 -1.24
N ASN A 223 -13.27 -1.70 -2.02
CA ASN A 223 -11.92 -1.39 -1.57
C ASN A 223 -11.70 0.12 -1.44
N ARG A 224 -11.75 0.60 -0.20
CA ARG A 224 -11.70 2.04 0.13
C ARG A 224 -10.27 2.61 0.26
N LEU A 225 -9.25 1.96 -0.29
CA LEU A 225 -7.96 2.62 -0.58
C LEU A 225 -8.22 3.79 -1.53
N HIS A 226 -7.54 4.92 -1.36
CA HIS A 226 -7.94 6.13 -2.05
C HIS A 226 -6.81 7.09 -2.38
N VAL A 227 -7.14 7.99 -3.32
CA VAL A 227 -6.41 9.23 -3.60
C VAL A 227 -7.31 10.39 -3.15
N ASP A 228 -6.78 11.28 -2.32
CA ASP A 228 -7.42 12.52 -1.91
C ASP A 228 -6.98 13.68 -2.82
N LEU A 229 -7.97 14.45 -3.27
CA LEU A 229 -7.85 15.53 -4.23
C LEU A 229 -8.21 16.85 -3.55
N TRP A 230 -7.21 17.68 -3.30
CA TRP A 230 -7.31 18.92 -2.52
C TRP A 230 -7.43 20.15 -3.43
N PRO A 231 -8.62 20.76 -3.56
CA PRO A 231 -8.80 21.94 -4.40
C PRO A 231 -8.29 23.20 -3.68
N PHE A 232 -7.36 23.91 -4.31
CA PHE A 232 -6.84 25.20 -3.85
C PHE A 232 -7.23 26.33 -4.81
N PHE A 233 -7.32 27.54 -4.30
CA PHE A 233 -7.47 28.76 -5.09
C PHE A 233 -6.49 29.83 -4.61
N ALA A 234 -6.03 30.68 -5.53
CA ALA A 234 -5.12 31.77 -5.21
C ALA A 234 -5.92 32.98 -4.68
N ARG A 235 -5.55 33.50 -3.50
CA ARG A 235 -5.98 34.81 -3.03
C ARG A 235 -5.15 35.92 -3.69
N ARG A 236 -5.65 37.16 -3.59
CA ARG A 236 -4.88 38.36 -3.96
C ARG A 236 -3.52 38.34 -3.25
N GLY A 237 -2.45 38.48 -4.02
CA GLY A 237 -1.07 38.34 -3.51
C GLY A 237 -0.43 36.98 -3.77
N GLY A 238 -1.12 36.04 -4.44
CA GLY A 238 -0.53 34.76 -4.87
C GLY A 238 -0.35 33.78 -3.72
N LEU A 239 -1.24 33.79 -2.73
CA LEU A 239 -1.28 32.80 -1.65
C LEU A 239 -2.34 31.74 -1.97
N MET A 240 -1.92 30.48 -2.11
CA MET A 240 -2.79 29.33 -2.30
C MET A 240 -3.45 28.96 -0.98
N THR A 241 -4.78 28.84 -1.00
CA THR A 241 -5.61 28.53 0.16
C THR A 241 -6.72 27.55 -0.24
N LYS A 242 -7.44 27.01 0.74
CA LYS A 242 -8.64 26.20 0.55
C LYS A 242 -9.71 26.59 1.59
N ARG A 243 -10.92 26.06 1.43
CA ARG A 243 -12.06 26.42 2.30
C ARG A 243 -12.04 25.73 3.66
N THR A 244 -11.44 24.54 3.76
CA THR A 244 -11.47 23.69 4.97
C THR A 244 -10.09 23.10 5.26
N TRP A 245 -9.70 23.04 6.52
CA TRP A 245 -8.41 22.53 7.00
C TRP A 245 -8.63 21.40 8.00
N LEU A 246 -7.82 20.34 7.94
CA LEU A 246 -7.99 19.14 8.78
C LEU A 246 -7.08 19.11 10.02
N GLY A 247 -6.34 20.20 10.28
CA GLY A 247 -5.52 20.34 11.48
C GLY A 247 -4.21 19.53 11.47
N HIS A 248 -3.81 18.99 10.32
CA HIS A 248 -2.49 18.41 10.12
C HIS A 248 -1.44 19.51 9.99
N ALA A 249 -0.23 19.32 10.55
CA ALA A 249 0.82 20.34 10.57
C ALA A 249 1.22 20.84 9.17
N GLN A 250 1.20 19.95 8.18
CA GLN A 250 1.50 20.24 6.77
C GLN A 250 0.33 20.83 5.97
N ASP A 251 -0.87 20.83 6.55
CA ASP A 251 -2.10 21.33 5.91
C ASP A 251 -2.21 22.84 6.12
N VAL A 252 -1.38 23.58 5.37
CA VAL A 252 -1.20 25.03 5.47
C VAL A 252 -1.33 25.72 4.11
N GLU A 253 -1.64 27.02 4.15
CA GLU A 253 -1.54 27.91 2.99
C GLU A 253 -0.09 28.01 2.50
N PHE A 254 0.11 28.22 1.20
CA PHE A 254 1.45 28.31 0.61
C PHE A 254 1.53 29.29 -0.56
N PRO A 255 2.71 29.87 -0.86
CA PRO A 255 2.88 30.74 -2.02
C PRO A 255 2.65 30.04 -3.37
N GLU A 256 1.81 30.61 -4.23
CA GLU A 256 1.48 30.11 -5.58
C GLU A 256 2.72 29.95 -6.46
N ARG A 257 3.80 30.71 -6.19
CA ARG A 257 5.07 30.56 -6.89
C ARG A 257 5.63 29.14 -6.84
N PHE A 258 5.25 28.31 -5.86
CA PHE A 258 5.66 26.91 -5.82
C PHE A 258 5.01 26.06 -6.90
N VAL A 259 3.83 26.43 -7.40
CA VAL A 259 3.07 25.66 -8.39
C VAL A 259 2.92 26.39 -9.72
N ARG A 260 3.60 27.53 -9.89
CA ARG A 260 3.62 28.29 -11.14
C ARG A 260 5.05 28.76 -11.48
N PRO A 261 5.74 28.11 -12.45
CA PRO A 261 5.30 26.92 -13.19
C PRO A 261 5.27 25.66 -12.29
N LEU A 262 4.66 24.59 -12.77
CA LEU A 262 4.81 23.25 -12.16
C LEU A 262 6.12 22.61 -12.61
N GLY A 263 6.73 21.83 -11.72
CA GLY A 263 7.82 20.90 -12.04
C GLY A 263 7.29 19.49 -12.30
N ALA A 264 8.21 18.53 -12.35
CA ALA A 264 7.90 17.12 -12.48
C ALA A 264 8.81 16.27 -11.58
N VAL A 265 8.30 15.12 -11.13
CA VAL A 265 9.04 14.15 -10.30
C VAL A 265 8.61 12.73 -10.64
N GLY A 266 9.52 11.77 -10.54
CA GLY A 266 9.16 10.35 -10.65
C GLY A 266 8.33 9.92 -9.45
N PHE A 267 7.20 9.27 -9.69
CA PHE A 267 6.32 8.76 -8.63
C PHE A 267 5.56 7.53 -9.09
N ALA A 268 5.63 6.44 -8.32
CA ALA A 268 4.86 5.22 -8.55
C ALA A 268 4.97 4.65 -9.99
N GLY A 269 6.14 4.81 -10.60
CA GLY A 269 6.44 4.35 -11.97
C GLY A 269 5.97 5.27 -13.10
N VAL A 270 5.52 6.49 -12.81
CA VAL A 270 5.18 7.51 -13.82
C VAL A 270 5.90 8.84 -13.53
N LEU A 271 5.97 9.71 -14.53
CA LEU A 271 6.41 11.10 -14.34
C LEU A 271 5.18 11.94 -13.96
N ALA A 272 5.12 12.42 -12.71
CA ALA A 272 4.00 13.18 -12.18
C ALA A 272 4.34 14.67 -12.05
N LYS A 273 3.32 15.54 -12.10
CA LYS A 273 3.47 16.97 -11.84
C LYS A 273 3.72 17.23 -10.35
N ALA A 274 4.59 18.19 -10.06
CA ALA A 274 5.00 18.57 -8.72
C ALA A 274 5.14 20.09 -8.60
N PRO A 275 5.27 20.64 -7.38
CA PRO A 275 5.81 21.99 -7.20
C PRO A 275 7.17 22.14 -7.93
N ASN A 276 7.51 23.34 -8.39
CA ASN A 276 8.74 23.57 -9.16
C ASN A 276 10.04 23.41 -8.36
N ASP A 277 9.97 23.63 -7.05
CA ASP A 277 11.01 23.28 -6.09
C ASP A 277 10.41 22.35 -5.03
N PRO A 278 10.34 21.04 -5.30
CA PRO A 278 9.75 20.07 -4.37
C PRO A 278 10.42 20.07 -3.00
N ARG A 279 11.74 20.28 -2.94
CA ARG A 279 12.48 20.28 -1.67
C ARG A 279 12.08 21.48 -0.83
N ALA A 280 12.15 22.69 -1.37
CA ALA A 280 11.77 23.89 -0.64
C ALA A 280 10.29 23.86 -0.22
N PHE A 281 9.41 23.30 -1.06
CA PHE A 281 8.00 23.14 -0.73
C PHE A 281 7.78 22.16 0.43
N LEU A 282 8.47 21.02 0.41
CA LEU A 282 8.39 20.03 1.50
C LEU A 282 8.98 20.57 2.80
N GLU A 283 10.12 21.25 2.77
CA GLU A 283 10.70 21.86 3.97
C GLU A 283 9.84 23.00 4.51
N PHE A 284 9.12 23.73 3.64
CA PHE A 284 8.13 24.72 4.07
C PHE A 284 6.96 24.07 4.82
N LYS A 285 6.46 22.91 4.36
CA LYS A 285 5.30 22.22 4.96
C LYS A 285 5.63 21.34 6.16
N PHE A 286 6.74 20.62 6.12
CA PHE A 286 7.10 19.60 7.12
C PHE A 286 8.27 20.02 8.02
N GLY A 287 8.95 21.12 7.68
CA GLY A 287 10.14 21.60 8.39
C GLY A 287 11.45 21.13 7.75
N PRO A 288 12.57 21.78 8.10
CA PRO A 288 13.89 21.45 7.54
C PRO A 288 14.31 20.01 7.80
N GLY A 289 14.90 19.36 6.78
CA GLY A 289 15.39 17.99 6.88
C GLY A 289 14.31 16.91 6.89
N ALA A 290 13.05 17.28 6.63
CA ALA A 290 11.96 16.32 6.54
C ALA A 290 12.27 15.22 5.52
N ILE A 291 12.89 15.52 4.39
CA ILE A 291 13.21 14.52 3.36
C ILE A 291 14.19 13.46 3.90
N GLU A 292 15.24 13.88 4.59
CA GLU A 292 16.31 13.01 5.07
C GLU A 292 15.99 12.27 6.38
N ARG A 293 15.00 12.76 7.14
CA ARG A 293 14.63 12.23 8.46
C ARG A 293 13.21 11.65 8.42
N PRO A 294 13.04 10.41 7.91
CA PRO A 294 11.75 9.77 7.89
C PRO A 294 11.24 9.51 9.31
N GLU A 295 9.93 9.64 9.47
CA GLU A 295 9.24 9.40 10.73
C GLU A 295 7.81 8.92 10.44
N TYR A 296 7.21 8.21 11.39
CA TYR A 296 5.81 7.78 11.28
C TYR A 296 4.82 8.94 11.43
N PRO A 297 3.56 8.77 10.94
CA PRO A 297 2.56 9.84 10.98
C PRO A 297 2.27 10.39 12.38
N ASN A 298 2.41 9.56 13.43
CA ASN A 298 2.20 9.97 14.82
C ASN A 298 3.31 9.42 15.74
N PRO A 299 4.43 10.16 15.89
CA PRO A 299 5.59 9.73 16.69
C PRO A 299 5.29 9.61 18.19
N GLY A 300 4.23 10.27 18.66
CA GLY A 300 3.75 10.16 20.03
C GLY A 300 3.14 8.79 20.34
N VAL A 301 2.62 8.10 19.31
CA VAL A 301 2.04 6.76 19.43
C VAL A 301 3.08 5.67 19.13
N ARG A 302 3.83 5.81 18.04
CA ARG A 302 4.89 4.87 17.63
C ARG A 302 5.95 5.61 16.83
N ARG A 303 7.23 5.31 17.06
CA ARG A 303 8.34 5.94 16.32
C ARG A 303 9.00 4.94 15.37
N LEU A 304 9.47 5.44 14.22
CA LEU A 304 10.17 4.61 13.24
C LEU A 304 11.42 3.95 13.83
N ALA A 305 12.14 4.65 14.72
CA ALA A 305 13.35 4.16 15.39
C ALA A 305 13.12 2.90 16.26
N GLN A 306 11.87 2.54 16.56
CA GLN A 306 11.53 1.32 17.29
C GLN A 306 11.47 0.08 16.35
N ASP A 307 11.29 0.29 15.05
CA ASP A 307 11.07 -0.77 14.06
C ASP A 307 12.25 -0.96 13.10
N VAL A 308 13.11 0.05 12.93
CA VAL A 308 14.32 -0.01 12.11
C VAL A 308 15.52 0.15 13.05
N PRO A 309 16.29 -0.93 13.34
CA PRO A 309 17.57 -0.81 14.03
C PRO A 309 18.53 0.05 13.19
N ASN A 310 19.30 0.91 13.87
CA ASN A 310 20.38 1.70 13.25
C ASN A 310 21.36 0.84 12.45
#